data_AF-A0A4Q3XPY9-F1
#
_entry.id   AF-A0A4Q3XPY9-F1
#
_cell.length_a   1.000
_cell.length_b   1.000
_cell.length_c   1.000
_cell.angle_alpha   90.00
_cell.angle_beta   90.00
_cell.angle_gamma   90.00
#
_symmetry.space_group_name_H-M   'P 1'
#
loop_
_entity.id
_entity.type
_entity.pdbx_description
1 polymer ?
#
loop_
_entity_poly.entity_id
_entity_poly.type
_entity_poly.pdbx_seq_one_letter_code
_entity_poly.pdbx_strand_id
1 'polypeptide(L)'
;MTLPTESREEAIKRLNESASALEASTAPKTSEHLAGVAVTSQAYKIIAELVGGVLVGFALGFVADRFLGTTPWGLIGGVLVGFALSIWMARRTANRLMAQAKAEGIVPQSIPFDDAEED
;
A
#
# COMPACT_ATOMS: atom_id res chain seq x y z
N MET A 1 -7.85 49.40 -22.34
CA MET A 1 -7.93 48.59 -21.11
C MET A 1 -7.03 49.23 -20.07
N THR A 2 -7.61 50.03 -19.18
CA THR A 2 -6.90 50.63 -18.03
C THR A 2 -6.89 49.60 -16.91
N LEU A 3 -5.71 49.14 -16.49
CA LEU A 3 -5.60 48.28 -15.31
C LEU A 3 -6.03 49.10 -14.08
N PRO A 4 -6.81 48.53 -13.15
CA PRO A 4 -7.07 49.18 -11.88
C PRO A 4 -5.74 49.40 -11.15
N THR A 5 -5.48 50.62 -10.67
CA THR A 5 -4.37 50.93 -9.77
C THR A 5 -4.70 50.42 -8.37
N GLU A 6 -4.80 49.10 -8.21
CA GLU A 6 -4.83 48.50 -6.88
C GLU A 6 -3.46 48.63 -6.23
N SER A 7 -3.45 48.83 -4.91
CA SER A 7 -2.20 48.80 -4.15
C SER A 7 -1.54 47.44 -4.37
N ARG A 8 -0.22 47.41 -4.52
CA ARG A 8 0.56 46.16 -4.64
C ARG A 8 0.20 45.17 -3.51
N GLU A 9 -0.18 45.68 -2.35
CA GLU A 9 -0.65 44.89 -1.21
C GLU A 9 -1.98 44.20 -1.46
N GLU A 10 -2.92 44.84 -2.16
CA GLU A 10 -4.22 44.25 -2.52
C GLU A 10 -4.05 43.15 -3.57
N ALA A 11 -3.15 43.35 -4.52
CA ALA A 11 -2.77 42.33 -5.50
C ALA A 11 -2.13 41.11 -4.81
N ILE A 12 -1.19 41.33 -3.88
CA ILE A 12 -0.56 40.26 -3.10
C ILE A 12 -1.59 39.54 -2.23
N LYS A 13 -2.50 40.27 -1.58
CA LYS A 13 -3.56 39.70 -0.75
C LYS A 13 -4.47 38.78 -1.55
N ARG A 14 -4.92 39.22 -2.73
CA ARG A 14 -5.76 38.38 -3.62
C ARG A 14 -5.01 37.17 -4.16
N LEU A 15 -3.72 37.31 -4.50
CA LEU A 15 -2.90 36.16 -4.92
C LEU A 15 -2.78 35.12 -3.80
N ASN A 16 -2.54 35.55 -2.56
CA ASN A 16 -2.46 34.65 -1.41
C ASN A 16 -3.82 34.01 -1.08
N GLU A 17 -4.92 34.76 -1.18
CA GLU A 17 -6.28 34.25 -1.02
C GLU A 17 -6.61 33.20 -2.08
N SER A 18 -6.29 33.49 -3.35
CA SER A 18 -6.44 32.55 -4.48
C SER A 18 -5.60 31.29 -4.28
N ALA A 19 -4.35 31.44 -3.82
CA ALA A 19 -3.46 30.31 -3.52
C ALA A 19 -4.00 29.45 -2.37
N SER A 20 -4.47 30.07 -1.29
CA SER A 20 -5.06 29.37 -0.15
C SER A 20 -6.36 28.63 -0.51
N ALA A 21 -7.19 29.19 -1.40
CA ALA A 21 -8.39 28.54 -1.90
C ALA A 21 -8.08 27.35 -2.83
N LEU A 22 -7.01 27.47 -3.64
CA LEU A 22 -6.53 26.38 -4.49
C LEU A 22 -5.89 25.27 -3.65
N GLU A 23 -5.13 25.62 -2.63
CA GLU A 23 -4.53 24.68 -1.69
C GLU A 23 -5.62 23.95 -0.89
N ALA A 24 -6.64 24.64 -0.38
CA ALA A 24 -7.76 24.01 0.32
C ALA A 24 -8.57 23.05 -0.55
N SER A 25 -8.65 23.29 -1.87
CA SER A 25 -9.36 22.40 -2.81
C SER A 25 -8.49 21.28 -3.39
N THR A 26 -7.17 21.45 -3.38
CA THR A 26 -6.20 20.48 -3.92
C THR A 26 -5.65 19.57 -2.82
N ALA A 27 -5.43 20.07 -1.61
CA ALA A 27 -4.97 19.31 -0.44
C ALA A 27 -5.78 18.04 -0.17
N PRO A 28 -7.13 18.04 -0.14
CA PRO A 28 -7.91 16.82 0.05
C PRO A 28 -7.69 15.81 -1.09
N LYS A 29 -7.71 16.26 -2.36
CA LYS A 29 -7.48 15.39 -3.53
C LYS A 29 -6.08 14.80 -3.57
N THR A 30 -5.07 15.59 -3.24
CA THR A 30 -3.67 15.13 -3.15
C THR A 30 -3.50 14.15 -1.99
N SER A 31 -4.12 14.42 -0.83
CA SER A 31 -4.06 13.52 0.33
C SER A 31 -4.74 12.17 0.06
N GLU A 32 -5.91 12.16 -0.60
CA GLU A 32 -6.58 10.93 -1.02
C GLU A 32 -5.76 10.15 -2.04
N HIS A 33 -5.17 10.83 -3.02
CA HIS A 33 -4.31 10.19 -4.01
C HIS A 33 -3.06 9.57 -3.36
N LEU A 34 -2.40 10.28 -2.46
CA LEU A 34 -1.24 9.78 -1.72
C LEU A 34 -1.61 8.63 -0.78
N ALA A 35 -2.75 8.69 -0.11
CA ALA A 35 -3.27 7.60 0.71
C ALA A 35 -3.57 6.35 -0.12
N GLY A 36 -4.22 6.51 -1.29
CA GLY A 36 -4.48 5.42 -2.23
C GLY A 36 -3.19 4.76 -2.76
N VAL A 37 -2.17 5.57 -3.10
CA VAL A 37 -0.85 5.08 -3.50
C VAL A 37 -0.16 4.33 -2.35
N ALA A 38 -0.25 4.84 -1.12
CA ALA A 38 0.33 4.20 0.05
C ALA A 38 -0.28 2.81 0.31
N VAL A 39 -1.62 2.70 0.30
CA VAL A 39 -2.34 1.43 0.48
C VAL A 39 -1.98 0.44 -0.63
N THR A 40 -1.91 0.90 -1.87
CA THR A 40 -1.55 0.08 -3.03
C THR A 40 -0.13 -0.48 -2.91
N SER A 41 0.84 0.37 -2.51
CA SER A 41 2.23 -0.05 -2.32
C SER A 41 2.38 -1.11 -1.22
N GLN A 42 1.57 -1.01 -0.17
CA GLN A 42 1.58 -1.96 0.94
C GLN A 42 0.99 -3.32 0.52
N ALA A 43 -0.05 -3.33 -0.31
CA ALA A 43 -0.61 -4.56 -0.88
C ALA A 43 0.39 -5.28 -1.78
N TYR A 44 1.09 -4.55 -2.66
CA TYR A 44 2.13 -5.13 -3.51
C TYR A 44 3.30 -5.73 -2.73
N LYS A 45 3.68 -5.13 -1.59
CA LYS A 45 4.69 -5.71 -0.71
C LYS A 45 4.29 -7.09 -0.19
N ILE A 46 3.04 -7.25 0.24
CA ILE A 46 2.53 -8.54 0.72
C ILE A 46 2.57 -9.57 -0.41
N ILE A 47 2.14 -9.20 -1.62
CA ILE A 47 2.20 -10.08 -2.80
C ILE A 47 3.64 -10.48 -3.11
N ALA A 48 4.58 -9.52 -3.07
CA ALA A 48 5.99 -9.78 -3.31
C ALA A 48 6.62 -10.69 -2.24
N GLU A 49 6.25 -10.54 -0.97
CA GLU A 49 6.66 -11.44 0.12
C GLU A 49 6.15 -12.87 -0.14
N LEU A 50 4.89 -13.01 -0.58
CA LEU A 50 4.31 -14.31 -0.85
C LEU A 50 4.98 -15.02 -2.03
N VAL A 51 5.11 -14.33 -3.17
CA VAL A 51 5.74 -14.88 -4.38
C VAL A 51 7.23 -15.13 -4.13
N GLY A 52 7.91 -14.22 -3.44
CA GLY A 52 9.33 -14.33 -3.11
C GLY A 52 9.65 -15.60 -2.33
N GLY A 53 8.91 -15.92 -1.27
CA GLY A 53 9.19 -17.13 -0.48
C GLY A 53 8.90 -18.43 -1.24
N VAL A 54 7.90 -18.46 -2.14
CA VAL A 54 7.64 -19.61 -3.01
C VAL A 54 8.77 -19.79 -4.03
N LEU A 55 9.24 -18.71 -4.66
CA LEU A 55 10.35 -18.77 -5.62
C LEU A 55 11.66 -19.21 -4.96
N VAL A 56 11.94 -18.74 -3.74
CA VAL A 56 13.10 -19.19 -2.96
C VAL A 56 12.96 -20.67 -2.59
N GLY A 57 11.77 -21.10 -2.14
CA GLY A 57 11.48 -22.50 -1.84
C GLY A 57 11.65 -23.41 -3.06
N PHE A 58 11.18 -22.97 -4.23
CA PHE A 58 11.37 -23.65 -5.50
C PHE A 58 12.86 -23.76 -5.87
N ALA A 59 13.61 -22.65 -5.81
CA ALA A 59 15.03 -22.65 -6.15
C ALA A 59 15.84 -23.57 -5.22
N LEU A 60 15.59 -23.52 -3.91
CA LEU A 60 16.24 -24.39 -2.94
C LEU A 60 15.85 -25.87 -3.14
N GLY A 61 14.57 -26.14 -3.38
CA GLY A 61 14.08 -27.48 -3.66
C GLY A 61 14.68 -28.08 -4.93
N PHE A 62 14.81 -27.27 -5.99
CA PHE A 62 15.44 -27.66 -7.25
C PHE A 62 16.92 -28.00 -7.06
N VAL A 63 17.65 -27.15 -6.34
CA VAL A 63 19.06 -27.39 -6.02
C VAL A 63 19.20 -28.67 -5.19
N ALA A 64 18.39 -28.84 -4.15
CA ALA A 64 18.39 -30.05 -3.33
C ALA A 64 18.16 -31.31 -4.16
N ASP A 65 17.14 -31.31 -5.03
CA ASP A 65 16.85 -32.44 -5.91
C ASP A 65 18.01 -32.76 -6.86
N ARG A 66 18.71 -31.74 -7.38
CA ARG A 66 19.83 -31.95 -8.28
C ARG A 66 21.04 -32.59 -7.59
N PHE A 67 21.31 -32.23 -6.34
CA PHE A 67 22.45 -32.78 -5.58
C PHE A 67 22.14 -34.13 -4.93
N LEU A 68 20.92 -34.32 -4.45
CA LEU A 68 20.50 -35.53 -3.73
C LEU A 68 19.91 -36.60 -4.65
N GLY A 69 19.60 -36.28 -5.90
CA GLY A 69 18.96 -37.20 -6.85
C GLY A 69 17.51 -37.52 -6.50
N THR A 70 16.89 -36.73 -5.62
CA THR A 70 15.55 -36.98 -5.05
C THR A 70 14.39 -36.44 -5.88
N THR A 71 14.66 -35.96 -7.10
CA THR A 71 13.64 -35.29 -7.95
C THR A 71 12.34 -36.11 -8.04
N PRO A 72 11.15 -35.56 -7.70
CA PRO A 72 10.85 -34.15 -7.38
C PRO A 72 10.61 -33.85 -5.88
N TRP A 73 11.08 -34.68 -4.94
CA TRP A 73 10.73 -34.56 -3.52
C TRP A 73 11.28 -33.29 -2.86
N GLY A 74 12.48 -32.87 -3.22
CA GLY A 74 13.10 -31.62 -2.77
C GLY A 74 12.34 -30.41 -3.28
N LEU A 75 11.88 -30.42 -4.53
CA LEU A 75 10.99 -29.39 -5.09
C LEU A 75 9.66 -29.32 -4.35
N ILE A 76 9.00 -30.46 -4.12
CA ILE A 76 7.72 -30.51 -3.37
C ILE A 76 7.91 -29.94 -1.96
N GLY A 77 8.90 -30.46 -1.22
CA GLY A 77 9.20 -30.00 0.13
C GLY A 77 9.62 -28.53 0.16
N GLY A 78 10.49 -28.11 -0.75
CA GLY A 78 10.99 -26.75 -0.86
C GLY A 78 9.89 -25.73 -1.12
N VAL A 79 8.99 -26.00 -2.07
CA VAL A 79 7.84 -25.14 -2.36
C VAL A 79 6.88 -25.08 -1.17
N LEU A 80 6.56 -26.20 -0.53
CA LEU A 80 5.67 -26.23 0.64
C LEU A 80 6.24 -25.43 1.82
N VAL A 81 7.53 -25.61 2.10
CA VAL A 81 8.23 -24.84 3.15
C VAL A 81 8.29 -23.36 2.79
N GLY A 82 8.66 -23.03 1.55
CA GLY A 82 8.69 -21.66 1.05
C GLY A 82 7.32 -20.96 1.18
N PHE A 83 6.25 -21.67 0.83
CA PHE A 83 4.88 -21.17 0.96
C PHE A 83 4.46 -20.97 2.43
N ALA A 84 4.77 -21.91 3.32
CA ALA A 84 4.50 -21.77 4.75
C ALA A 84 5.23 -20.56 5.35
N LEU A 85 6.51 -20.36 4.96
CA LEU A 85 7.30 -19.21 5.36
C LEU A 85 6.71 -17.89 4.83
N SER A 86 6.29 -17.87 3.57
CA SER A 86 5.61 -16.73 2.95
C SER A 86 4.36 -16.30 3.75
N ILE A 87 3.48 -17.25 4.07
CA ILE A 87 2.26 -16.97 4.85
C ILE A 87 2.63 -16.45 6.25
N TRP A 88 3.60 -17.08 6.90
CA TRP A 88 4.03 -16.67 8.24
C TRP A 88 4.56 -15.22 8.23
N MET A 89 5.35 -14.84 7.23
CA MET A 89 5.85 -13.48 7.06
C MET A 89 4.71 -12.48 6.81
N ALA A 90 3.80 -12.79 5.88
CA ALA A 90 2.66 -11.94 5.56
C ALA A 90 1.75 -11.71 6.79
N ARG A 91 1.46 -12.77 7.55
CA ARG A 91 0.68 -12.68 8.80
C ARG A 91 1.41 -11.83 9.85
N ARG A 92 2.73 -11.95 9.95
CA ARG A 92 3.54 -11.10 10.84
C ARG A 92 3.49 -9.63 10.43
N THR A 93 3.54 -9.34 9.13
CA THR A 93 3.39 -7.99 8.57
C THR A 93 2.00 -7.43 8.88
N ALA A 94 0.94 -8.19 8.61
CA ALA A 94 -0.44 -7.81 8.91
C ALA A 94 -0.65 -7.49 10.40
N ASN A 95 -0.18 -8.37 11.30
CA ASN A 95 -0.27 -8.15 12.74
C ASN A 95 0.46 -6.88 13.19
N ARG A 96 1.61 -6.56 12.58
CA ARG A 96 2.36 -5.33 12.87
C ARG A 96 1.59 -4.09 12.43
N LEU A 97 0.95 -4.11 11.26
CA LEU A 97 0.12 -3.02 10.77
C LEU A 97 -1.10 -2.79 11.67
N MET A 98 -1.78 -3.87 12.08
CA MET A 98 -2.91 -3.78 13.02
C MET A 98 -2.49 -3.25 14.39
N ALA A 99 -1.32 -3.65 14.89
CA ALA A 99 -0.78 -3.14 16.15
C ALA A 99 -0.44 -1.64 16.07
N GLN A 100 0.07 -1.16 14.93
CA GLN A 100 0.32 0.26 14.68
C GLN A 100 -0.99 1.06 14.64
N ALA A 101 -1.98 0.60 13.88
CA ALA A 101 -3.30 1.23 13.81
C ALA A 101 -3.97 1.35 15.19
N LYS A 102 -3.87 0.29 16.01
CA LYS A 102 -4.37 0.31 17.39
C LYS A 102 -3.62 1.31 18.28
N ALA A 103 -2.30 1.41 18.13
CA ALA A 103 -1.46 2.33 18.91
C ALA A 103 -1.70 3.79 18.54
N GLU A 104 -2.02 4.07 17.28
CA GLU A 104 -2.35 5.41 16.78
C GLU A 104 -3.80 5.83 17.09
N GLY A 105 -4.60 4.94 17.73
CA GLY A 105 -6.01 5.22 18.04
C GLY A 105 -6.91 5.31 16.81
N ILE A 106 -6.41 4.87 15.65
CA ILE A 106 -7.15 4.84 14.39
C ILE A 106 -8.11 3.65 14.47
N VAL A 107 -9.36 3.94 14.87
CA VAL A 107 -10.46 2.99 14.74
C VAL A 107 -10.64 2.73 13.24
N PRO A 108 -10.62 1.46 12.77
CA PRO A 108 -10.93 1.17 11.38
C PRO A 108 -12.32 1.73 11.10
N GLN A 109 -12.42 2.82 10.35
CA GLN A 109 -13.70 3.20 9.76
C GLN A 109 -14.04 2.08 8.79
N SER A 110 -15.06 1.30 9.16
CA SER A 110 -15.74 0.44 8.19
C SER A 110 -16.18 1.36 7.06
N ILE A 111 -15.66 1.13 5.86
CA ILE A 111 -16.26 1.70 4.66
C ILE A 111 -17.73 1.26 4.70
N PRO A 112 -18.71 2.18 4.75
CA PRO A 112 -20.10 1.80 4.59
C PRO A 112 -20.20 1.03 3.29
N PHE A 113 -20.54 -0.25 3.38
CA PHE A 113 -20.96 -0.98 2.20
C PHE A 113 -22.28 -0.31 1.82
N ASP A 114 -22.24 0.48 0.74
CA ASP A 114 -23.46 0.94 0.09
C ASP A 114 -24.13 -0.35 -0.40
N ASP A 115 -25.16 -0.79 0.31
CA ASP A 115 -26.02 -1.89 -0.08
C ASP A 115 -26.62 -1.47 -1.43
N ALA A 116 -25.90 -1.79 -2.52
CA ALA A 116 -26.28 -1.43 -3.87
C ALA A 116 -27.72 -1.91 -4.08
N GLU A 117 -28.60 -0.93 -4.22
CA GLU A 117 -30.03 -0.99 -4.49
C GLU A 117 -30.45 -2.34 -5.12
N GLU A 118 -31.04 -3.22 -4.29
CA GLU A 118 -32.00 -4.21 -4.78
C GLU A 118 -33.33 -3.48 -5.00
N ASP A 119 -33.54 -3.00 -6.23
CA ASP A 119 -34.88 -2.73 -6.82
C ASP A 119 -35.09 -3.62 -8.06
#